data_AF-A0AAE0GGS4-F1
#
_entry.id   AF-A0AAE0GGS4-F1
#
_cell.length_a   1.000
_cell.length_b   1.000
_cell.length_c   1.000
_cell.angle_alpha   90.00
_cell.angle_beta   90.00
_cell.angle_gamma   90.00
#
_symmetry.space_group_name_H-M   'P 1'
#
loop_
_entity.id
_entity.type
_entity.pdbx_description
1 polymer ?
#
loop_
_entity_poly.entity_id
_entity_poly.type
_entity_poly.pdbx_seq_one_letter_code
_entity_poly.pdbx_strand_id
1 'polypeptide(L)'
;MPRQPSPHPRNIFSKFVAQNLQSDYKGYIATEKTNSFETPFTIELAALERSATRAVETSGSKRLLTNRLDLFVQKKRRGVNANSGDDGAIPGDAYVRELCRMLDVMGLERTTSQKTFHKAFLRATLAHIYGSADFERHRTRILSRYGISAPQYEVLIVTPRRWGKTTSVGMFVAAPLLSTPEMWVSIFSTGQRASSGLLDMVYKMVCAVPGGSARVARKNQEQLFIKGDEVSDVRRLYSYPSSVQGVVATTPRSRLEFLAVFSFQCTAVRIAITATPASLVTL
;
A
#
# COMPACT_ATOMS: atom_id res chain seq x y z
N MET A 1 34.82 -37.17 36.05
CA MET A 1 33.68 -37.30 35.12
C MET A 1 33.48 -35.97 34.40
N PRO A 2 33.83 -35.84 33.10
CA PRO A 2 33.69 -34.57 32.39
C PRO A 2 32.21 -34.33 32.05
N ARG A 3 31.71 -33.10 32.30
CA ARG A 3 30.35 -32.68 31.97
C ARG A 3 30.23 -32.48 30.45
N GLN A 4 29.28 -33.17 29.84
CA GLN A 4 28.88 -32.99 28.44
C GLN A 4 28.28 -31.59 28.23
N PRO A 5 28.62 -30.86 27.15
CA PRO A 5 28.04 -29.56 26.85
C PRO A 5 26.58 -29.71 26.37
N SER A 6 25.70 -28.85 26.91
CA SER A 6 24.29 -28.78 26.53
C SER A 6 24.11 -28.30 25.09
N PRO A 7 23.16 -28.87 24.32
CA PRO A 7 22.92 -28.48 22.93
C PRO A 7 22.37 -27.05 22.83
N HIS A 8 22.96 -26.26 21.94
CA HIS A 8 22.47 -24.92 21.60
C HIS A 8 21.13 -25.00 20.84
N PRO A 9 20.12 -24.18 21.21
CA PRO A 9 18.86 -24.11 20.49
C PRO A 9 19.05 -23.23 19.25
N ARG A 10 19.42 -23.83 18.11
CA ARG A 10 19.17 -23.25 16.79
C ARG A 10 18.10 -24.09 16.09
N ASN A 11 17.15 -23.42 15.43
CA ASN A 11 16.10 -24.00 14.57
C ASN A 11 14.82 -24.57 15.20
N ILE A 12 14.19 -23.85 16.14
CA ILE A 12 12.75 -24.04 16.42
C ILE A 12 11.88 -23.06 15.59
N PHE A 13 12.39 -21.86 15.30
CA PHE A 13 11.63 -20.80 14.62
C PHE A 13 11.36 -21.05 13.12
N SER A 14 12.26 -21.73 12.40
CA SER A 14 12.06 -22.00 10.96
C SER A 14 11.00 -23.06 10.68
N LYS A 15 10.78 -24.00 11.62
CA LYS A 15 9.77 -25.07 11.47
C LYS A 15 8.35 -24.58 11.75
N PHE A 16 8.17 -23.61 12.65
CA PHE A 16 6.83 -23.14 13.03
C PHE A 16 6.18 -22.22 11.97
N VAL A 17 6.99 -21.41 11.27
CA VAL A 17 6.51 -20.58 10.15
C VAL A 17 6.24 -21.44 8.91
N ALA A 18 7.04 -22.48 8.65
CA ALA A 18 6.84 -23.37 7.51
C ALA A 18 5.59 -24.27 7.67
N GLN A 19 5.28 -24.75 8.87
CA GLN A 19 4.13 -25.63 9.10
C GLN A 19 2.77 -24.92 8.98
N ASN A 20 2.67 -23.64 9.38
CA ASN A 20 1.41 -22.90 9.30
C ASN A 20 1.15 -22.25 7.93
N LEU A 21 2.17 -22.12 7.07
CA LEU A 21 2.01 -21.65 5.68
C LEU A 21 1.68 -22.78 4.69
N GLN A 22 2.07 -24.03 4.99
CA GLN A 22 1.81 -25.16 4.10
C GLN A 22 0.45 -25.84 4.28
N SER A 23 -0.19 -25.75 5.46
CA SER A 23 -1.51 -26.39 5.68
C SER A 23 -2.62 -25.73 4.86
N ASP A 24 -2.53 -24.42 4.63
CA ASP A 24 -3.63 -23.63 4.06
C ASP A 24 -3.54 -23.51 2.53
N TYR A 25 -2.43 -23.94 1.91
CA TYR A 25 -2.22 -23.85 0.46
C TYR A 25 -2.66 -25.10 -0.32
N LYS A 26 -2.93 -26.23 0.35
CA LYS A 26 -3.26 -27.51 -0.32
C LYS A 26 -4.74 -27.66 -0.74
N GLY A 27 -5.60 -26.69 -0.46
CA GLY A 27 -7.04 -26.77 -0.74
C GLY A 27 -7.52 -26.16 -2.06
N TYR A 28 -6.64 -25.53 -2.86
CA TYR A 28 -7.09 -24.61 -3.93
C TYR A 28 -6.70 -24.99 -5.37
N ILE A 29 -6.33 -26.24 -5.63
CA ILE A 29 -6.09 -26.73 -7.00
C ILE A 29 -6.92 -28.00 -7.24
N ALA A 30 -8.09 -27.84 -7.87
CA ALA A 30 -8.65 -28.73 -8.89
C ALA A 30 -10.15 -28.44 -9.09
N THR A 31 -10.51 -27.82 -10.22
CA THR A 31 -11.52 -28.31 -11.19
C THR A 31 -11.73 -27.24 -12.27
N GLU A 32 -10.91 -27.30 -13.32
CA GLU A 32 -11.26 -26.73 -14.61
C GLU A 32 -12.30 -27.62 -15.28
N LYS A 33 -13.47 -27.07 -15.60
CA LYS A 33 -14.30 -27.55 -16.69
C LYS A 33 -14.57 -26.37 -17.63
N THR A 34 -14.06 -26.53 -18.84
CA THR A 34 -14.30 -25.70 -20.01
C THR A 34 -15.81 -25.54 -20.26
N ASN A 35 -16.29 -24.29 -20.24
CA ASN A 35 -17.52 -23.92 -20.93
C ASN A 35 -17.29 -22.58 -21.61
N SER A 36 -17.19 -22.61 -22.93
CA SER A 36 -17.18 -21.45 -23.80
C SER A 36 -18.54 -20.76 -23.73
N PHE A 37 -18.64 -19.73 -22.91
CA PHE A 37 -19.77 -18.80 -22.88
C PHE A 37 -19.27 -17.47 -23.45
N GLU A 38 -19.55 -17.21 -24.72
CA GLU A 38 -19.51 -15.85 -25.24
C GLU A 38 -20.61 -15.05 -24.54
N THR A 39 -20.22 -14.02 -23.80
CA THR A 39 -21.17 -13.18 -23.05
C THR A 39 -21.58 -11.97 -23.90
N PRO A 40 -22.78 -11.39 -23.67
CA PRO A 40 -23.30 -10.23 -24.41
C PRO A 40 -22.41 -8.96 -24.39
N PHE A 41 -21.35 -8.94 -23.57
CA PHE A 41 -20.52 -7.78 -23.28
C PHE A 41 -19.53 -7.41 -24.40
N THR A 42 -19.06 -8.39 -25.19
CA THR A 42 -18.16 -8.14 -26.34
C THR A 42 -18.85 -7.41 -27.49
N ILE A 43 -20.16 -7.57 -27.64
CA ILE A 43 -20.95 -6.92 -28.70
C ILE A 43 -21.19 -5.43 -28.36
N GLU A 44 -21.33 -5.10 -27.08
CA GLU A 44 -21.62 -3.73 -26.61
C GLU A 44 -20.38 -2.83 -26.65
N LEU A 45 -19.19 -3.37 -26.36
CA LEU A 45 -17.92 -2.62 -26.46
C LEU A 45 -17.61 -2.22 -27.91
N ALA A 46 -17.83 -3.13 -28.87
CA ALA A 46 -17.64 -2.85 -30.29
C ALA A 46 -18.67 -1.86 -30.86
N ALA A 47 -19.84 -1.72 -30.25
CA ALA A 47 -20.83 -0.71 -30.63
C ALA A 47 -20.48 0.68 -30.09
N LEU A 48 -19.87 0.73 -28.90
CA LEU A 48 -19.42 1.97 -28.27
C LEU A 48 -18.18 2.56 -28.97
N GLU A 49 -17.21 1.71 -29.36
CA GLU A 49 -16.04 2.13 -30.14
C GLU A 49 -16.45 2.68 -31.52
N ARG A 50 -17.43 2.06 -32.19
CA ARG A 50 -17.97 2.56 -33.46
C ARG A 50 -18.72 3.89 -33.34
N SER A 51 -19.30 4.17 -32.17
CA SER A 51 -19.99 5.44 -31.90
C SER A 51 -19.00 6.57 -31.56
N ALA A 52 -17.91 6.27 -30.86
CA ALA A 52 -16.86 7.24 -30.53
C ALA A 52 -16.10 7.73 -31.79
N THR A 53 -15.82 6.82 -32.74
CA THR A 53 -15.11 7.19 -33.97
C THR A 53 -15.94 8.12 -34.88
N ARG A 54 -17.28 7.96 -34.89
CA ARG A 54 -18.18 8.86 -35.65
C ARG A 54 -18.31 10.26 -35.07
N ALA A 55 -18.15 10.41 -33.75
CA ALA A 55 -18.22 11.71 -33.08
C ALA A 55 -16.97 12.59 -33.34
N VAL A 56 -15.84 11.97 -33.68
CA VAL A 56 -14.58 12.68 -33.96
C VAL A 56 -14.55 13.28 -35.37
N GLU A 57 -15.31 12.73 -36.31
CA GLU A 57 -15.36 13.21 -37.70
C GLU A 57 -16.28 14.43 -37.90
N THR A 58 -17.19 14.71 -36.97
CA THR A 58 -18.24 15.74 -37.13
C THR A 58 -17.91 17.12 -36.56
N SER A 59 -16.77 17.32 -35.89
CA SER A 59 -16.39 18.64 -35.33
C SER A 59 -15.19 19.27 -36.07
N GLY A 60 -15.50 20.07 -37.08
CA GLY A 60 -14.54 20.89 -37.84
C GLY A 60 -13.95 22.06 -37.04
N SER A 61 -13.24 21.80 -35.94
CA SER A 61 -12.57 22.83 -35.13
C SER A 61 -11.08 22.52 -34.91
N LYS A 62 -10.35 22.28 -36.01
CA LYS A 62 -8.92 21.91 -35.99
C LYS A 62 -7.91 23.06 -36.11
N ARG A 63 -8.29 24.35 -36.00
CA ARG A 63 -7.35 25.46 -36.28
C ARG A 63 -7.00 26.44 -35.16
N LEU A 64 -7.52 26.30 -33.94
CA LEU A 64 -7.19 27.25 -32.84
C LEU A 64 -6.60 26.65 -31.56
N LEU A 65 -6.50 25.32 -31.44
CA LEU A 65 -5.98 24.65 -30.24
C LEU A 65 -4.50 24.25 -30.31
N THR A 66 -3.87 24.28 -31.50
CA THR A 66 -2.47 23.87 -31.68
C THR A 66 -1.48 24.84 -31.03
N ASN A 67 -1.78 26.14 -30.99
CA ASN A 67 -0.85 27.12 -30.42
C ASN A 67 -0.79 27.11 -28.87
N ARG A 68 -1.78 26.57 -28.16
CA ARG A 68 -1.74 26.50 -26.68
C ARG A 68 -1.08 25.24 -26.14
N LEU A 69 -1.23 24.11 -26.83
CA LEU A 69 -0.54 22.88 -26.45
C LEU A 69 0.98 22.98 -26.69
N ASP A 70 1.39 23.58 -27.81
CA ASP A 70 2.81 23.76 -28.12
C ASP A 70 3.52 24.71 -27.15
N LEU A 71 2.82 25.74 -26.66
CA LEU A 71 3.32 26.64 -25.61
C LEU A 71 3.48 25.93 -24.26
N PHE A 72 2.62 24.97 -23.94
CA PHE A 72 2.72 24.17 -22.70
C PHE A 72 3.85 23.13 -22.79
N VAL A 73 4.05 22.54 -23.98
CA VAL A 73 5.15 21.60 -24.25
C VAL A 73 6.51 22.31 -24.29
N GLN A 74 6.59 23.53 -24.83
CA GLN A 74 7.84 24.30 -24.86
C GLN A 74 8.22 24.88 -23.49
N LYS A 75 7.26 25.29 -22.65
CA LYS A 75 7.57 25.80 -21.29
C LYS A 75 8.15 24.71 -20.37
N LYS A 76 7.92 23.42 -20.68
CA LYS A 76 8.55 22.28 -20.01
C LYS A 76 10.00 22.03 -20.46
N ARG A 77 10.44 22.62 -21.57
CA ARG A 77 11.79 22.41 -22.16
C ARG A 77 12.82 23.51 -21.84
N ARG A 78 12.41 24.68 -21.36
CA ARG A 78 13.30 25.84 -21.18
C ARG A 78 13.70 26.15 -19.72
N GLY A 79 13.57 25.19 -18.81
CA GLY A 79 13.91 25.34 -17.40
C GLY A 79 15.03 24.42 -16.88
N VAL A 80 15.93 23.95 -17.75
CA VAL A 80 17.06 23.10 -17.33
C VAL A 80 18.36 23.83 -17.63
N ASN A 81 18.67 24.83 -16.80
CA ASN A 81 20.05 25.25 -16.60
C ASN A 81 20.68 24.24 -15.66
N ALA A 82 21.65 23.51 -16.20
CA ALA A 82 22.49 22.53 -15.55
C ALA A 82 23.25 23.16 -14.38
N ASN A 83 23.03 22.65 -13.15
CA ASN A 83 24.04 22.50 -12.08
C ASN A 83 23.45 22.03 -10.74
N SER A 84 22.72 20.90 -10.75
CA SER A 84 22.53 20.09 -9.54
C SER A 84 22.31 18.64 -9.99
N GLY A 85 23.09 17.71 -9.44
CA GLY A 85 23.06 16.28 -9.76
C GLY A 85 21.67 15.67 -9.62
N ASP A 86 20.87 15.75 -10.68
CA ASP A 86 19.63 15.03 -10.83
C ASP A 86 20.01 13.57 -11.07
N ASP A 87 20.09 12.79 -9.99
CA ASP A 87 20.31 11.33 -9.94
C ASP A 87 19.22 10.52 -10.68
N GLY A 88 18.52 11.12 -11.64
CA GLY A 88 17.40 10.58 -12.39
C GLY A 88 16.14 10.48 -11.53
N ALA A 89 15.04 11.08 -12.01
CA ALA A 89 13.73 10.77 -11.47
C ALA A 89 13.43 9.28 -11.69
N ILE A 90 13.16 8.56 -10.60
CA ILE A 90 12.80 7.13 -10.65
C ILE A 90 11.29 6.95 -10.41
N PRO A 91 10.67 5.83 -10.82
CA PRO A 91 9.22 5.62 -10.73
C PRO A 91 8.63 5.90 -9.32
N GLY A 92 9.34 5.48 -8.26
CA GLY A 92 8.92 5.73 -6.88
C GLY A 92 8.72 7.21 -6.53
N ASP A 93 9.42 8.15 -7.18
CA ASP A 93 9.20 9.59 -6.98
C ASP A 93 7.81 10.04 -7.46
N ALA A 94 7.29 9.40 -8.52
CA ALA A 94 5.93 9.64 -9.00
C ALA A 94 4.90 9.04 -8.04
N TYR A 95 5.14 7.83 -7.53
CA TYR A 95 4.23 7.18 -6.58
C TYR A 95 4.11 7.95 -5.26
N VAL A 96 5.21 8.48 -4.71
CA VAL A 96 5.12 9.32 -3.49
C VAL A 96 4.38 10.63 -3.74
N ARG A 97 4.59 11.25 -4.91
CA ARG A 97 3.87 12.47 -5.28
C ARG A 97 2.37 12.20 -5.38
N GLU A 98 2.00 11.10 -6.00
CA GLU A 98 0.60 10.70 -6.15
C GLU A 98 -0.01 10.29 -4.80
N LEU A 99 0.73 9.61 -3.93
CA LEU A 99 0.30 9.34 -2.55
C LEU A 99 0.00 10.63 -1.79
N CYS A 100 0.90 11.61 -1.87
CA CYS A 100 0.68 12.92 -1.24
C CYS A 100 -0.57 13.60 -1.80
N ARG A 101 -0.79 13.55 -3.11
CA ARG A 101 -1.99 14.08 -3.77
C ARG A 101 -3.25 13.35 -3.29
N MET A 102 -3.21 12.03 -3.19
CA MET A 102 -4.31 11.19 -2.68
C MET A 102 -4.75 11.62 -1.28
N LEU A 103 -3.79 11.92 -0.39
CA LEU A 103 -4.08 12.40 0.96
C LEU A 103 -4.80 13.76 1.00
N ASP A 104 -4.72 14.56 -0.07
CA ASP A 104 -5.39 15.87 -0.17
C ASP A 104 -6.76 15.80 -0.84
N VAL A 105 -7.02 14.80 -1.69
CA VAL A 105 -8.27 14.69 -2.46
C VAL A 105 -9.31 13.76 -1.84
N MET A 106 -9.01 13.07 -0.73
CA MET A 106 -9.92 12.16 -0.02
C MET A 106 -11.09 12.85 0.73
N GLY A 107 -11.34 14.13 0.47
CA GLY A 107 -12.50 14.86 1.00
C GLY A 107 -12.44 15.18 2.50
N LEU A 108 -11.30 14.94 3.17
CA LEU A 108 -11.10 15.27 4.57
C LEU A 108 -9.91 16.20 4.75
N GLU A 109 -10.14 17.33 5.41
CA GLU A 109 -9.06 18.22 5.80
C GLU A 109 -8.25 17.61 6.94
N ARG A 110 -6.94 17.43 6.70
CA ARG A 110 -6.02 16.84 7.67
C ARG A 110 -5.60 17.88 8.71
N THR A 111 -5.77 17.55 9.99
CA THR A 111 -5.23 18.37 11.08
C THR A 111 -3.69 18.36 11.07
N THR A 112 -3.07 19.33 11.76
CA THR A 112 -1.61 19.39 11.91
C THR A 112 -1.02 18.09 12.46
N SER A 113 -1.66 17.50 13.47
CA SER A 113 -1.24 16.21 14.05
C SER A 113 -1.31 15.08 13.03
N GLN A 114 -2.38 15.01 12.24
CA GLN A 114 -2.54 13.98 11.21
C GLN A 114 -1.49 14.11 10.10
N LYS A 115 -1.17 15.34 9.69
CA LYS A 115 -0.07 15.62 8.75
C LYS A 115 1.26 15.12 9.32
N THR A 116 1.51 15.31 10.61
CA THR A 116 2.71 14.76 11.28
C THR A 116 2.71 13.22 11.28
N PHE A 117 1.58 12.58 11.56
CA PHE A 117 1.47 11.11 11.47
C PHE A 117 1.76 10.61 10.05
N HIS A 118 1.20 11.25 9.03
CA HIS A 118 1.39 10.82 7.64
C HIS A 118 2.83 11.03 7.17
N LYS A 119 3.53 12.07 7.65
CA LYS A 119 4.97 12.23 7.40
C LYS A 119 5.76 11.08 8.01
N ALA A 120 5.46 10.69 9.25
CA ALA A 120 6.11 9.55 9.89
C ALA A 120 5.81 8.25 9.13
N PHE A 121 4.54 7.99 8.80
CA PHE A 121 4.15 6.83 8.01
C PHE A 121 4.86 6.78 6.66
N LEU A 122 4.88 7.90 5.91
CA LEU A 122 5.57 7.96 4.62
C LEU A 122 7.05 7.57 4.73
N ARG A 123 7.75 8.09 5.75
CA ARG A 123 9.16 7.76 6.02
C ARG A 123 9.36 6.25 6.24
N ALA A 124 8.47 5.65 7.03
CA ALA A 124 8.50 4.21 7.34
C ALA A 124 8.26 3.33 6.11
N THR A 125 7.55 3.85 5.10
CA THR A 125 7.09 3.08 3.95
C THR A 125 7.84 3.37 2.67
N LEU A 126 8.88 4.22 2.69
CA LEU A 126 9.62 4.60 1.48
C LEU A 126 10.18 3.38 0.75
N ALA A 127 10.77 2.42 1.47
CA ALA A 127 11.32 1.22 0.84
C ALA A 127 10.25 0.38 0.11
N HIS A 128 9.02 0.37 0.62
CA HIS A 128 7.90 -0.33 -0.03
C HIS A 128 7.38 0.44 -1.25
N ILE A 129 7.33 1.77 -1.18
CA ILE A 129 6.82 2.60 -2.28
C ILE A 129 7.81 2.65 -3.45
N TYR A 130 9.11 2.75 -3.16
CA TYR A 130 10.15 2.73 -4.19
C TYR A 130 10.49 1.32 -4.68
N GLY A 131 10.19 0.29 -3.88
CA GLY A 131 10.65 -1.07 -4.11
C GLY A 131 12.09 -1.28 -3.59
N SER A 132 12.37 -2.48 -3.10
CA SER A 132 13.63 -2.77 -2.38
C SER A 132 14.89 -2.50 -3.22
N ALA A 133 14.88 -2.83 -4.51
CA ALA A 133 16.03 -2.65 -5.40
C ALA A 133 16.34 -1.17 -5.66
N ASP A 134 15.33 -0.40 -6.10
CA ASP A 134 15.49 1.02 -6.38
C ASP A 134 15.74 1.84 -5.11
N PHE A 135 15.10 1.47 -4.00
CA PHE A 135 15.34 2.11 -2.72
C PHE A 135 16.79 1.96 -2.26
N GLU A 136 17.37 0.76 -2.34
CA GLU A 136 18.76 0.54 -1.93
C GLU A 136 19.75 1.22 -2.89
N ARG A 137 19.50 1.14 -4.21
CA ARG A 137 20.34 1.79 -5.23
C ARG A 137 20.39 3.31 -5.07
N HIS A 138 19.25 3.93 -4.76
CA HIS A 138 19.12 5.39 -4.65
C HIS A 138 18.93 5.87 -3.20
N ARG A 139 19.35 5.07 -2.21
CA ARG A 139 19.04 5.28 -0.79
C ARG A 139 19.45 6.65 -0.30
N THR A 140 20.70 7.05 -0.55
CA THR A 140 21.25 8.34 -0.09
C THR A 140 20.44 9.52 -0.61
N ARG A 141 20.10 9.50 -1.91
CA ARG A 141 19.26 10.53 -2.56
C ARG A 141 17.86 10.58 -1.96
N ILE A 142 17.22 9.42 -1.82
CA ILE A 142 15.86 9.31 -1.27
C ILE A 142 15.82 9.83 0.17
N LEU A 143 16.74 9.37 1.02
CA LEU A 143 16.79 9.79 2.43
C LEU A 143 17.08 11.28 2.57
N SER A 144 18.03 11.82 1.79
CA SER A 144 18.34 13.24 1.74
C SER A 144 17.13 14.10 1.37
N ARG A 145 16.37 13.68 0.34
CA ARG A 145 15.14 14.37 -0.10
C ARG A 145 14.09 14.51 1.00
N TYR A 146 13.97 13.53 1.90
CA TYR A 146 12.98 13.54 2.99
C TYR A 146 13.56 13.98 4.34
N GLY A 147 14.82 14.45 4.36
CA GLY A 147 15.52 14.89 5.56
C GLY A 147 15.70 13.78 6.59
N ILE A 148 16.06 12.58 6.14
CA ILE A 148 16.23 11.39 6.97
C ILE A 148 17.71 11.01 6.97
N SER A 149 18.27 10.73 8.15
CA SER A 149 19.68 10.30 8.28
C SER A 149 19.88 8.80 8.05
N ALA A 150 18.90 7.97 8.40
CA ALA A 150 18.95 6.52 8.26
C ALA A 150 17.56 5.94 7.94
N PRO A 151 17.46 4.81 7.21
CA PRO A 151 16.17 4.17 6.92
C PRO A 151 15.37 3.90 8.19
N GLN A 152 14.09 4.22 8.13
CA GLN A 152 13.11 3.92 9.18
C GLN A 152 12.10 2.98 8.55
N TYR A 153 11.79 1.87 9.22
CA TYR A 153 10.81 0.87 8.75
C TYR A 153 9.61 0.77 9.69
N GLU A 154 9.70 1.39 10.87
CA GLU A 154 8.71 1.27 11.92
C GLU A 154 8.39 2.64 12.49
N VAL A 155 7.11 2.84 12.80
CA VAL A 155 6.61 4.04 13.47
C VAL A 155 5.68 3.59 14.59
N LEU A 156 5.92 4.15 15.77
CA LEU A 156 5.08 4.00 16.95
C LEU A 156 4.44 5.36 17.26
N ILE A 157 3.12 5.43 17.22
CA ILE A 157 2.37 6.64 17.58
C ILE A 157 1.56 6.38 18.83
N VAL A 158 1.86 7.10 19.91
CA VAL A 158 1.11 7.07 21.16
C VAL A 158 0.39 8.40 21.32
N THR A 159 -0.94 8.39 21.38
CA THR A 159 -1.75 9.61 21.57
C THR A 159 -3.01 9.36 22.37
N PRO A 160 -3.64 10.41 22.95
CA PRO A 160 -4.90 10.30 23.67
C PRO A 160 -6.07 9.75 22.84
N ARG A 161 -7.16 9.40 23.53
CA ARG A 161 -8.42 9.00 22.88
C ARG A 161 -8.93 10.14 21.99
N ARG A 162 -9.52 9.80 20.83
CA ARG A 162 -10.11 10.76 19.87
C ARG A 162 -9.13 11.72 19.19
N TRP A 163 -7.82 11.50 19.27
CA TRP A 163 -6.81 12.30 18.57
C TRP A 163 -6.72 12.06 17.04
N GLY A 164 -7.76 11.52 16.41
CA GLY A 164 -7.81 11.31 14.95
C GLY A 164 -6.91 10.20 14.39
N LYS A 165 -6.36 9.31 15.23
CA LYS A 165 -5.48 8.20 14.81
C LYS A 165 -6.12 7.30 13.75
N THR A 166 -7.30 6.78 14.02
CA THR A 166 -8.00 5.82 13.13
C THR A 166 -8.22 6.44 11.75
N THR A 167 -8.67 7.70 11.71
CA THR A 167 -8.84 8.45 10.46
C THR A 167 -7.52 8.63 9.73
N SER A 168 -6.44 9.00 10.43
CA SER A 168 -5.11 9.11 9.81
C SER A 168 -4.62 7.81 9.21
N VAL A 169 -4.77 6.69 9.93
CA VAL A 169 -4.38 5.38 9.42
C VAL A 169 -5.23 5.02 8.22
N GLY A 170 -6.56 5.22 8.27
CA GLY A 170 -7.45 4.95 7.15
C GLY A 170 -7.08 5.74 5.89
N MET A 171 -6.84 7.05 6.03
CA MET A 171 -6.40 7.91 4.92
C MET A 171 -5.04 7.47 4.38
N PHE A 172 -4.07 7.23 5.27
CA PHE A 172 -2.73 6.84 4.86
C PHE A 172 -2.69 5.45 4.25
N VAL A 173 -3.55 4.51 4.62
CA VAL A 173 -3.61 3.17 3.98
C VAL A 173 -4.29 3.25 2.62
N ALA A 174 -5.34 4.06 2.47
CA ALA A 174 -6.02 4.26 1.19
C ALA A 174 -5.11 4.88 0.12
N ALA A 175 -4.22 5.80 0.52
CA ALA A 175 -3.36 6.54 -0.41
C ALA A 175 -2.38 5.64 -1.22
N PRO A 176 -1.51 4.82 -0.61
CA PRO A 176 -0.62 3.91 -1.33
C PRO A 176 -1.39 2.83 -2.08
N LEU A 177 -2.55 2.37 -1.59
CA LEU A 177 -3.41 1.48 -2.36
C LEU A 177 -3.91 2.14 -3.67
N LEU A 178 -4.03 3.46 -3.72
CA LEU A 178 -4.43 4.19 -4.93
C LEU A 178 -3.24 4.65 -5.79
N SER A 179 -2.07 4.87 -5.19
CA SER A 179 -0.91 5.49 -5.87
C SER A 179 0.24 4.54 -6.20
N THR A 180 0.34 3.38 -5.57
CA THR A 180 1.51 2.50 -5.67
C THR A 180 1.10 1.13 -6.21
N PRO A 181 1.75 0.64 -7.29
CA PRO A 181 1.42 -0.65 -7.88
C PRO A 181 1.73 -1.80 -6.92
N GLU A 182 0.97 -2.90 -7.05
CA GLU A 182 1.16 -4.16 -6.33
C GLU A 182 1.19 -4.03 -4.78
N MET A 183 0.69 -2.91 -4.24
CA MET A 183 0.75 -2.61 -2.81
C MET A 183 -0.12 -3.56 -1.99
N TRP A 184 0.49 -4.22 -0.99
CA TRP A 184 -0.19 -5.07 -0.03
C TRP A 184 -0.07 -4.51 1.39
N VAL A 185 -1.21 -4.43 2.08
CA VAL A 185 -1.29 -3.91 3.44
C VAL A 185 -2.05 -4.90 4.32
N SER A 186 -1.53 -5.13 5.52
CA SER A 186 -2.18 -5.96 6.54
C SER A 186 -2.48 -5.10 7.77
N ILE A 187 -3.77 -5.02 8.11
CA ILE A 187 -4.26 -4.40 9.34
C ILE A 187 -4.40 -5.50 10.38
N PHE A 188 -3.76 -5.29 11.52
CA PHE A 188 -4.05 -6.05 12.72
C PHE A 188 -4.86 -5.14 13.65
N SER A 189 -5.83 -5.68 14.40
CA SER A 189 -6.51 -4.96 15.50
C SER A 189 -6.90 -5.89 16.65
N THR A 190 -7.07 -5.36 17.86
CA THR A 190 -7.80 -6.07 18.93
C THR A 190 -9.25 -6.23 18.53
N GLY A 191 -9.67 -7.48 18.31
CA GLY A 191 -11.06 -7.82 18.04
C GLY A 191 -11.53 -7.48 16.63
N GLN A 192 -12.46 -8.30 16.14
CA GLN A 192 -12.99 -8.25 14.78
C GLN A 192 -13.67 -6.92 14.44
N ARG A 193 -14.42 -6.33 15.37
CA ARG A 193 -15.14 -5.07 15.15
C ARG A 193 -14.18 -3.91 14.84
N ALA A 194 -13.02 -3.86 15.50
CA ALA A 194 -12.08 -2.78 15.30
C ALA A 194 -11.30 -2.91 13.99
N SER A 195 -10.89 -4.13 13.63
CA SER A 195 -10.21 -4.39 12.36
C SER A 195 -11.14 -4.18 11.16
N SER A 196 -12.37 -4.73 11.20
CA SER A 196 -13.36 -4.54 10.14
C SER A 196 -13.79 -3.07 10.00
N GLY A 197 -13.93 -2.36 11.12
CA GLY A 197 -14.24 -0.93 11.12
C GLY A 197 -13.16 -0.07 10.46
N LEU A 198 -11.88 -0.43 10.61
CA LEU A 198 -10.80 0.26 9.91
C LEU A 198 -10.77 -0.10 8.41
N LEU A 199 -11.01 -1.36 8.04
CA LEU A 199 -11.13 -1.77 6.64
C LEU A 199 -12.29 -1.03 5.93
N ASP A 200 -13.44 -0.92 6.59
CA ASP A 200 -14.59 -0.14 6.10
C ASP A 200 -14.26 1.34 5.95
N MET A 201 -13.47 1.91 6.88
CA MET A 201 -13.00 3.28 6.76
C MET A 201 -12.09 3.46 5.56
N VAL A 202 -11.12 2.56 5.33
CA VAL A 202 -10.25 2.60 4.14
C VAL A 202 -11.07 2.52 2.86
N TYR A 203 -12.02 1.59 2.78
CA TYR A 203 -12.93 1.48 1.64
C TYR A 203 -13.68 2.80 1.36
N LYS A 204 -14.22 3.45 2.39
CA LYS A 204 -14.88 4.75 2.25
C LYS A 204 -13.92 5.83 1.72
N MET A 205 -12.68 5.88 2.20
CA MET A 205 -11.67 6.83 1.67
C MET A 205 -11.34 6.55 0.21
N VAL A 206 -11.26 5.29 -0.19
CA VAL A 206 -11.05 4.89 -1.60
C VAL A 206 -12.22 5.36 -2.47
N CYS A 207 -13.45 5.10 -2.04
CA CYS A 207 -14.66 5.53 -2.76
C CYS A 207 -14.85 7.05 -2.81
N ALA A 208 -14.27 7.80 -1.87
CA ALA A 208 -14.36 9.25 -1.84
C ALA A 208 -13.52 9.93 -2.95
N VAL A 209 -12.52 9.24 -3.48
CA VAL A 209 -11.69 9.76 -4.58
C VAL A 209 -12.42 9.56 -5.92
N PRO A 210 -12.40 10.55 -6.85
CA PRO A 210 -12.99 10.40 -8.17
C PRO A 210 -12.49 9.14 -8.89
N GLY A 211 -13.42 8.29 -9.33
CA GLY A 211 -13.12 7.00 -9.97
C GLY A 211 -12.68 5.88 -9.02
N GLY A 212 -12.47 6.15 -7.73
CA GLY A 212 -11.99 5.17 -6.76
C GLY A 212 -12.93 3.98 -6.56
N SER A 213 -14.25 4.21 -6.55
CA SER A 213 -15.24 3.13 -6.45
C SER A 213 -15.17 2.13 -7.61
N ALA A 214 -14.89 2.61 -8.84
CA ALA A 214 -14.76 1.75 -10.02
C ALA A 214 -13.49 0.87 -9.96
N ARG A 215 -12.50 1.27 -9.15
CA ARG A 215 -11.28 0.49 -8.91
C ARG A 215 -11.48 -0.63 -7.90
N VAL A 216 -12.57 -0.66 -7.14
CA VAL A 216 -12.79 -1.73 -6.16
C VAL A 216 -13.19 -3.03 -6.88
N ALA A 217 -12.30 -4.02 -6.85
CA ALA A 217 -12.55 -5.33 -7.46
C ALA A 217 -13.42 -6.21 -6.55
N ARG A 218 -13.13 -6.19 -5.25
CA ARG A 218 -13.80 -7.04 -4.26
C ARG A 218 -13.67 -6.42 -2.87
N LYS A 219 -14.74 -6.53 -2.08
CA LYS A 219 -14.75 -6.19 -0.66
C LYS A 219 -15.52 -7.25 0.11
N ASN A 220 -14.96 -7.70 1.23
CA ASN A 220 -15.67 -8.44 2.27
C ASN A 220 -15.30 -7.88 3.65
N GLN A 221 -15.52 -8.63 4.74
CA GLN A 221 -15.23 -8.17 6.10
C GLN A 221 -13.74 -8.17 6.45
N GLU A 222 -12.92 -8.93 5.72
CA GLU A 222 -11.50 -9.17 6.04
C GLU A 222 -10.56 -8.73 4.92
N GLN A 223 -11.08 -8.43 3.74
CA GLN A 223 -10.31 -8.22 2.52
C GLN A 223 -10.93 -7.12 1.67
N LEU A 224 -10.05 -6.28 1.11
CA LEU A 224 -10.38 -5.28 0.11
C LEU A 224 -9.34 -5.37 -1.01
N PHE A 225 -9.83 -5.54 -2.24
CA PHE A 225 -9.02 -5.62 -3.45
C PHE A 225 -9.29 -4.43 -4.35
N ILE A 226 -8.23 -3.77 -4.80
CA ILE A 226 -8.27 -2.56 -5.63
C ILE A 226 -7.48 -2.84 -6.90
N LYS A 227 -8.09 -2.53 -8.05
CA LYS A 227 -7.46 -2.60 -9.37
C LYS A 227 -6.49 -1.44 -9.53
N GLY A 228 -5.31 -1.75 -10.02
CA GLY A 228 -4.34 -0.80 -10.50
C GLY A 228 -4.72 -0.18 -11.84
N ASP A 229 -3.73 0.48 -12.43
CA ASP A 229 -3.85 1.05 -13.78
C ASP A 229 -3.67 -0.04 -14.85
N GLU A 230 -2.88 -1.07 -14.54
CA GLU A 230 -2.71 -2.27 -15.37
C GLU A 230 -3.65 -3.40 -14.95
N VAL A 231 -4.01 -4.27 -15.89
CA VAL A 231 -4.92 -5.41 -15.64
C VAL A 231 -4.33 -6.41 -14.64
N SER A 232 -3.00 -6.55 -14.63
CA SER A 232 -2.24 -7.40 -13.71
C SER A 232 -2.07 -6.79 -12.30
N ASP A 233 -2.20 -5.47 -12.16
CA ASP A 233 -1.97 -4.78 -10.89
C ASP A 233 -3.17 -4.94 -9.96
N VAL A 234 -3.03 -5.85 -8.98
CA VAL A 234 -4.04 -6.09 -7.94
C VAL A 234 -3.46 -5.76 -6.57
N ARG A 235 -3.99 -4.70 -5.97
CA ARG A 235 -3.57 -4.16 -4.68
C ARG A 235 -4.51 -4.65 -3.59
N ARG A 236 -3.94 -5.00 -2.44
CA ARG A 236 -4.61 -5.87 -1.46
C ARG A 236 -4.53 -5.27 -0.07
N LEU A 237 -5.66 -5.27 0.60
CA LEU A 237 -5.76 -4.93 2.01
C LEU A 237 -6.40 -6.09 2.75
N TYR A 238 -5.69 -6.60 3.74
CA TYR A 238 -6.17 -7.63 4.63
C TYR A 238 -6.41 -7.06 6.03
N SER A 239 -7.40 -7.58 6.73
CA SER A 239 -7.78 -7.21 8.09
C SER A 239 -7.86 -8.47 8.93
N TYR A 240 -6.97 -8.58 9.90
CA TYR A 240 -6.87 -9.72 10.80
C TYR A 240 -7.27 -9.30 12.22
N PRO A 241 -8.32 -9.89 12.80
CA PRO A 241 -8.55 -9.79 14.24
C PRO A 241 -7.43 -10.51 14.96
N SER A 242 -6.75 -9.81 15.87
CA SER A 242 -5.86 -10.45 16.85
C SER A 242 -6.61 -10.62 18.16
N SER A 243 -6.68 -11.85 18.66
CA SER A 243 -6.99 -12.10 20.06
C SER A 243 -5.73 -11.77 20.86
N VAL A 244 -5.80 -10.73 21.69
CA VAL A 244 -4.77 -10.55 22.72
C VAL A 244 -5.06 -11.59 23.79
N GLN A 245 -4.55 -12.81 23.60
CA GLN A 245 -4.41 -13.74 24.72
C GLN A 245 -3.28 -13.17 25.58
N GLY A 246 -3.67 -12.34 26.55
CA GLY A 246 -2.75 -11.83 27.55
C GLY A 246 -2.26 -12.98 28.43
N VAL A 247 -1.27 -13.74 27.94
CA VAL A 247 -0.46 -14.56 28.82
C VAL A 247 0.44 -13.56 29.56
N VAL A 248 0.00 -13.14 30.73
CA VAL A 248 0.84 -12.42 31.68
C VAL A 248 1.87 -13.43 32.18
N ALA A 249 2.92 -13.64 31.39
CA ALA A 249 4.09 -14.35 31.85
C ALA A 249 4.74 -13.47 32.91
N THR A 250 4.67 -13.88 34.17
CA THR A 250 5.50 -13.35 35.24
C THR A 250 6.93 -13.80 35.00
N THR A 251 7.65 -13.14 34.09
CA THR A 251 9.08 -13.37 33.86
C THR A 251 9.91 -12.20 34.40
N PRO A 252 11.08 -12.49 35.00
CA PRO A 252 11.93 -11.49 35.64
C PRO A 252 12.51 -10.52 34.60
N ARG A 253 12.66 -9.27 35.03
CA ARG A 253 13.22 -8.14 34.26
C ARG A 253 14.60 -8.47 33.67
N SER A 254 14.64 -8.96 32.44
CA SER A 254 15.75 -8.72 31.51
C SER A 254 15.36 -9.18 30.11
N ARG A 255 15.37 -8.25 29.16
CA ARG A 255 15.10 -8.42 27.71
C ARG A 255 13.68 -8.84 27.35
N LEU A 256 12.83 -7.83 27.21
CA LEU A 256 11.56 -7.91 26.47
C LEU A 256 11.85 -7.87 24.97
N GLU A 257 11.81 -9.04 24.32
CA GLU A 257 11.56 -9.16 22.87
C GLU A 257 10.21 -9.86 22.69
N PHE A 258 9.10 -9.12 22.76
CA PHE A 258 7.82 -9.48 22.16
C PHE A 258 7.01 -8.19 21.92
N LEU A 259 6.72 -7.90 20.65
CA LEU A 259 6.11 -6.66 20.17
C LEU A 259 4.72 -6.97 19.59
N ALA A 260 3.70 -6.91 20.45
CA ALA A 260 2.29 -6.88 20.07
C ALA A 260 1.74 -5.50 20.44
N VAL A 261 1.11 -4.80 19.48
CA VAL A 261 0.62 -3.44 19.69
C VAL A 261 -0.88 -3.39 19.43
N PHE A 262 -1.66 -3.49 20.52
CA PHE A 262 -3.03 -2.99 20.61
C PHE A 262 -3.40 -2.64 22.06
N SER A 263 -4.16 -1.56 22.24
CA SER A 263 -5.17 -1.47 23.31
C SER A 263 -6.13 -0.32 23.04
N PHE A 264 -7.42 -0.60 23.10
CA PHE A 264 -8.49 0.40 23.17
C PHE A 264 -8.59 0.94 24.61
N GLN A 265 -7.66 1.83 24.95
CA GLN A 265 -7.87 3.05 25.74
C GLN A 265 -6.65 3.98 25.64
N CYS A 266 -5.49 3.48 25.22
CA CYS A 266 -4.33 4.28 24.80
C CYS A 266 -3.67 3.59 23.58
N THR A 267 -4.19 3.84 22.37
CA THR A 267 -3.83 3.04 21.18
C THR A 267 -2.49 3.46 20.60
N ALA A 268 -1.53 2.55 20.64
CA ALA A 268 -0.38 2.52 19.76
C ALA A 268 -0.78 1.85 18.43
N VAL A 269 -0.29 2.35 17.30
CA VAL A 269 -0.51 1.75 15.97
C VAL A 269 0.85 1.34 15.42
N ARG A 270 1.02 0.05 15.12
CA ARG A 270 2.16 -0.47 14.36
C ARG A 270 1.63 -0.84 12.97
N ILE A 271 2.07 -0.12 11.95
CA ILE A 271 1.77 -0.47 10.55
C ILE A 271 2.92 -1.38 10.10
N ALA A 272 2.66 -2.68 9.96
CA ALA A 272 3.57 -3.59 9.30
C ALA A 272 3.18 -3.63 7.81
N ILE A 273 3.97 -2.98 6.96
CA ILE A 273 3.88 -3.17 5.52
C ILE A 273 4.93 -4.22 5.17
N THR A 274 4.51 -5.34 4.61
CA THR A 274 5.42 -6.38 4.13
C THR A 274 5.48 -6.28 2.61
N ALA A 275 6.64 -5.95 2.05
CA ALA A 275 6.87 -6.17 0.63
C ALA A 275 7.26 -7.64 0.44
N THR A 276 6.54 -8.36 -0.40
CA THR A 276 7.00 -9.64 -0.93
C THR A 276 8.19 -9.37 -1.84
N PRO A 277 9.35 -10.04 -1.64
CA PRO A 277 10.43 -9.97 -2.61
C PRO A 277 9.96 -10.64 -3.92
N ALA A 278 9.95 -9.88 -5.01
CA ALA A 278 9.74 -10.41 -6.35
C ALA A 278 11.02 -11.16 -6.81
N SER A 279 10.98 -12.49 -6.74
CA SER A 279 11.96 -13.42 -7.32
C SER A 279 11.41 -14.84 -7.11
N LEU A 280 11.49 -15.82 -8.01
CA LEU A 280 12.15 -15.97 -9.30
C LEU A 280 11.51 -17.24 -9.90
N VAL A 281 10.75 -17.15 -10.99
CA VAL A 281 10.37 -18.35 -11.77
C VAL A 281 11.58 -18.68 -12.62
N THR A 282 12.46 -19.51 -12.07
CA THR A 282 13.44 -20.26 -12.87
C THR A 282 12.70 -21.48 -13.41
N LEU A 283 12.71 -21.62 -14.75
CA LEU A 283 12.32 -22.85 -15.45
C LEU A 283 13.16 -24.04 -14.98
#